data_AF-P29969-F1
#
_entry.id   AF-P29969-F1
#
_cell.length_a   1.000
_cell.length_b   1.000
_cell.length_c   1.000
_cell.angle_alpha   90.00
_cell.angle_beta   90.00
_cell.angle_gamma   90.00
#
_symmetry.space_group_name_H-M   'P 1'
#
loop_
_entity.id
_entity.type
_entity.pdbx_description
1 polymer ?
#
loop_
_entity_poly.entity_id
_entity_poly.type
_entity_poly.pdbx_seq_one_letter_code
_entity_poly.pdbx_strand_id
1 'polypeptide(L)'
;MRRALTLAVLATCAVLPALAQVADLRSKTEFRVCADPAAVPMSSQDGKGFENRIAQLFAEKLGVPVAYTWFPQSRLHPQEPAR
;
A
#
# COMPACT_ATOMS: atom_id res chain seq x y z
N MET A 1 18.04 -46.61 -20.92
CA MET A 1 18.33 -45.78 -19.73
C MET A 1 18.12 -44.27 -19.97
N ARG A 2 18.70 -43.66 -21.02
CA ARG A 2 18.55 -42.21 -21.30
C ARG A 2 17.09 -41.71 -21.39
N ARG A 3 16.18 -42.49 -22.00
CA ARG A 3 14.75 -42.16 -22.11
C ARG A 3 14.00 -42.10 -20.76
N ALA A 4 14.40 -42.92 -19.79
CA ALA A 4 13.77 -42.91 -18.47
C ALA A 4 14.18 -41.65 -17.68
N LEU A 5 15.44 -41.21 -17.84
CA LEU A 5 15.93 -39.98 -17.23
C LEU A 5 15.20 -38.73 -17.78
N THR A 6 14.95 -38.68 -19.09
CA THR A 6 14.20 -37.55 -19.69
C THR A 6 12.75 -37.49 -19.21
N LEU A 7 12.07 -38.63 -19.04
CA LEU A 7 10.70 -38.64 -18.54
C LEU A 7 10.61 -38.15 -17.09
N ALA A 8 11.57 -38.55 -16.25
CA ALA A 8 11.62 -38.14 -14.84
C ALA A 8 11.80 -36.62 -14.69
N VAL A 9 12.70 -36.01 -15.48
CA VAL A 9 12.92 -34.56 -15.44
C VAL A 9 11.67 -33.79 -15.88
N LEU A 10 10.99 -34.24 -16.94
CA LEU A 10 9.76 -33.60 -17.42
C LEU A 10 8.63 -33.68 -16.39
N ALA A 11 8.48 -34.84 -15.73
CA ALA A 11 7.49 -35.01 -14.66
C ALA A 11 7.78 -34.10 -13.47
N THR A 12 9.06 -33.88 -13.12
CA THR A 12 9.44 -33.03 -11.98
C THR A 12 9.12 -31.54 -12.23
N CYS A 13 9.28 -31.04 -13.46
CA CYS A 13 8.94 -29.66 -13.79
C CYS A 13 7.44 -29.35 -13.71
N ALA A 14 6.57 -30.35 -13.93
CA ALA A 14 5.12 -30.13 -13.93
C ALA A 14 4.50 -30.02 -12.53
N VAL A 15 5.23 -30.41 -11.47
CA VAL A 15 4.70 -30.42 -10.08
C VAL A 15 5.08 -29.15 -9.30
N LEU A 16 5.94 -28.28 -9.86
CA LEU A 16 6.26 -27.02 -9.20
C LEU A 16 5.01 -26.12 -9.26
N PRO A 17 4.37 -25.81 -8.12
CA PRO A 17 3.30 -24.84 -8.14
C PRO A 17 3.87 -23.56 -8.72
N ALA A 18 3.32 -23.12 -9.85
CA ALA A 18 3.56 -21.80 -10.39
C ALA A 18 3.01 -20.82 -9.36
N LEU A 19 3.84 -20.44 -8.40
CA LEU A 19 3.54 -19.41 -7.42
C LEU A 19 3.35 -18.14 -8.24
N ALA A 20 2.11 -17.84 -8.61
CA ALA A 20 1.73 -16.55 -9.13
C ALA A 20 1.95 -15.55 -7.98
N GLN A 21 3.17 -15.03 -7.91
CA GLN A 21 3.57 -14.08 -6.89
C GLN A 21 2.92 -12.76 -7.28
N VAL A 22 1.82 -12.41 -6.62
CA VAL A 22 1.32 -11.04 -6.71
C VAL A 22 2.37 -10.13 -6.09
N ALA A 23 2.80 -9.11 -6.85
CA ALA A 23 3.76 -8.15 -6.32
C ALA A 23 3.09 -7.38 -5.18
N ASP A 24 3.60 -7.54 -3.96
CA ASP A 24 3.21 -6.70 -2.84
C ASP A 24 3.80 -5.31 -3.04
N LEU A 25 2.96 -4.35 -3.43
CA LEU A 25 3.34 -2.95 -3.65
C LEU A 25 3.23 -2.09 -2.38
N ARG A 26 2.90 -2.69 -1.23
CA ARG A 26 2.81 -1.98 0.04
C ARG A 26 4.20 -1.56 0.53
N SER A 27 4.30 -0.33 1.01
CA SER A 27 5.52 0.13 1.67
C SER A 27 5.77 -0.62 2.98
N LYS A 28 7.01 -1.02 3.21
CA LYS A 28 7.45 -1.66 4.46
C LYS A 28 8.10 -0.66 5.44
N THR A 29 8.28 0.60 5.02
CA THR A 29 9.02 1.62 5.78
C THR A 29 8.16 2.80 6.20
N GLU A 30 6.94 2.91 5.70
CA GLU A 30 6.01 4.01 5.98
C GLU A 30 4.56 3.55 5.84
N PHE A 31 3.68 4.14 6.64
CA PHE A 31 2.24 4.01 6.51
C PHE A 31 1.72 5.12 5.60
N ARG A 32 1.56 4.79 4.31
CA ARG A 32 1.12 5.74 3.29
C ARG A 32 -0.40 5.98 3.38
N VAL A 33 -0.80 7.24 3.48
CA VAL A 33 -2.20 7.66 3.61
C VAL A 33 -2.54 8.71 2.55
N CYS A 34 -3.60 8.45 1.77
CA CYS A 34 -4.23 9.49 0.96
C CYS A 34 -5.25 10.22 1.83
N ALA A 35 -5.14 11.54 1.95
CA ALA A 35 -6.01 12.33 2.81
C ALA A 35 -6.40 13.65 2.14
N ASP A 36 -7.58 14.17 2.46
CA ASP A 36 -8.01 15.48 1.99
C ASP A 36 -7.45 16.57 2.94
N PRO A 37 -6.77 17.60 2.42
CA PRO A 37 -6.12 18.62 3.25
C PRO A 37 -7.12 19.54 3.98
N ALA A 38 -8.39 19.58 3.58
CA ALA A 38 -9.40 20.51 4.08
C ALA A 38 -10.71 19.82 4.51
N ALA A 39 -10.71 18.49 4.66
CA ALA A 39 -11.88 17.73 5.12
C ALA A 39 -12.07 17.77 6.64
N VAL A 40 -12.06 18.96 7.25
CA VAL A 40 -12.33 19.10 8.69
C VAL A 40 -13.78 18.68 8.99
N PRO A 41 -14.03 17.95 10.10
CA PRO A 41 -13.10 17.57 11.17
C PRO A 41 -12.35 16.24 10.95
N MET A 42 -12.55 15.57 9.81
CA MET A 42 -11.95 14.27 9.49
C MET A 42 -10.45 14.37 9.29
N SER A 43 -10.00 15.21 8.36
CA SER A 43 -8.60 15.35 7.99
C SER A 43 -8.26 16.81 7.74
N SER A 44 -7.06 17.22 8.16
CA SER A 44 -6.49 18.51 7.79
C SER A 44 -5.00 18.38 7.56
N GLN A 45 -4.46 19.19 6.65
CA GLN A 45 -3.02 19.24 6.36
C GLN A 45 -2.18 19.59 7.60
N ASP A 46 -2.76 20.28 8.58
CA ASP A 46 -2.12 20.60 9.86
C ASP A 46 -2.13 19.43 10.88
N GLY A 47 -2.71 18.28 10.50
CA GLY A 47 -2.74 17.06 11.30
C GLY A 47 -3.77 17.04 12.43
N LYS A 48 -4.69 18.02 12.52
CA LYS A 48 -5.63 18.11 13.66
C LYS A 48 -6.90 17.26 13.51
N GLY A 49 -7.16 16.71 12.33
CA GLY A 49 -8.33 15.88 12.06
C GLY A 49 -8.32 14.55 12.82
N PHE A 50 -9.48 13.98 13.09
CA PHE A 50 -9.55 12.70 13.81
C PHE A 50 -8.97 11.54 12.98
N GLU A 51 -9.08 11.56 11.65
CA GLU A 51 -8.45 10.58 10.76
C GLU A 51 -6.93 10.72 10.76
N ASN A 52 -6.40 11.93 10.95
CA ASN A 52 -4.96 12.11 11.13
C ASN A 52 -4.45 11.36 12.37
N ARG A 53 -5.20 11.44 13.47
CA ARG A 53 -4.88 10.72 14.71
C ARG A 53 -5.02 9.20 14.56
N ILE A 54 -6.03 8.75 13.81
CA ILE A 54 -6.19 7.32 13.49
C ILE A 54 -5.00 6.81 12.67
N ALA A 55 -4.58 7.56 11.65
CA ALA A 55 -3.41 7.21 10.85
C ALA A 55 -2.13 7.11 11.71
N GLN A 56 -1.95 8.06 12.62
CA GLN A 56 -0.84 8.05 13.58
C GLN A 56 -0.88 6.82 14.49
N LEU A 57 -2.06 6.44 15.01
CA LEU A 57 -2.23 5.23 15.82
C LEU A 57 -1.84 3.97 15.04
N PHE A 58 -2.27 3.83 13.78
CA PHE A 58 -1.88 2.68 12.96
C PHE A 58 -0.37 2.64 12.70
N ALA A 59 0.22 3.78 12.36
CA ALA A 59 1.64 3.92 12.11
C ALA A 59 2.49 3.52 13.34
N GLU A 60 2.09 3.97 14.53
CA GLU A 60 2.71 3.58 15.81
C GLU A 60 2.60 2.06 16.06
N LYS A 61 1.44 1.46 15.80
CA LYS A 61 1.26 0.00 15.95
C LYS A 61 2.07 -0.80 14.94
N LEU A 62 2.31 -0.25 13.76
CA LEU A 62 3.12 -0.86 12.71
C LEU A 62 4.63 -0.59 12.88
N GLY A 63 5.02 0.35 13.75
CA GLY A 63 6.42 0.75 13.95
C GLY A 63 7.02 1.51 12.78
N VAL A 64 6.20 2.22 12.00
CA VAL A 64 6.63 3.01 10.83
C VAL A 64 6.04 4.42 10.88
N PRO A 65 6.66 5.45 10.28
CA PRO A 65 6.09 6.80 10.21
C PRO A 65 4.88 6.87 9.27
N VAL A 66 4.00 7.86 9.46
CA VAL A 66 2.95 8.21 8.49
C VAL A 66 3.55 9.01 7.34
N ALA A 67 3.12 8.72 6.11
CA ALA A 67 3.44 9.51 4.92
C ALA A 67 2.15 9.89 4.19
N TYR A 68 1.84 11.18 4.16
CA TYR A 68 0.63 11.68 3.51
C TYR A 68 0.84 11.99 2.03
N THR A 69 -0.16 11.66 1.23
CA THR A 69 -0.41 12.26 -0.07
C THR A 69 -1.71 13.04 0.04
N TRP A 70 -1.61 14.36 -0.12
CA TRP A 70 -2.75 15.26 0.00
C TRP A 70 -3.49 15.35 -1.34
N PHE A 71 -4.75 14.93 -1.35
CA PHE A 71 -5.60 14.97 -2.53
C PHE A 71 -7.03 15.33 -2.13
N PRO A 72 -7.61 16.43 -2.67
CA PRO A 72 -9.00 16.78 -2.42
C PRO A 72 -9.93 15.65 -2.84
N GLN A 73 -10.71 15.13 -1.89
CA GLN A 73 -11.66 14.04 -2.15
C GLN A 73 -13.08 14.55 -2.47
N SER A 74 -13.31 15.85 -2.23
CA SER A 74 -14.55 16.52 -2.64
C SER A 74 -14.55 16.87 -4.13
N ARG A 75 -15.59 16.47 -4.86
CA ARG A 75 -15.78 16.80 -6.27
C ARG A 75 -16.07 18.28 -6.54
N LEU A 76 -16.40 19.05 -5.50
CA LEU A 76 -16.99 20.40 -5.66
C LEU A 76 -15.98 21.56 -5.56
N HIS A 77 -14.72 21.30 -5.22
CA HIS A 77 -13.74 22.37 -5.06
C HIS A 77 -12.38 21.99 -5.66
N PRO A 78 -12.00 22.55 -6.83
CA PRO A 78 -10.60 22.56 -7.26
C PRO A 78 -9.82 23.36 -6.23
N GLN A 79 -9.09 22.68 -5.33
CA GLN A 79 -8.24 23.37 -4.37
C GLN A 79 -6.89 23.63 -5.04
N GLU A 80 -6.51 24.91 -5.14
CA GLU A 80 -5.19 25.37 -5.56
C GLU A 80 -4.12 24.53 -4.85
N PRO A 81 -3.15 23.92 -5.56
CA PRO A 81 -2.12 23.10 -4.93
C PRO A 81 -1.37 23.93 -3.89
N ALA A 82 -1.16 23.37 -2.69
CA ALA A 82 -0.30 23.96 -1.67
C ALA A 82 1.08 24.23 -2.30
N ARG A 83 1.36 25.50 -2.60
CA ARG A 83 2.66 26.00 -3.02
C ARG A 83 3.61 26.00 -1.83
#